data_AF-A0A0T8U9M5-F1
#
_entry.id   AF-A0A0T8U9M5-F1
#
_cell.length_a   1.000
_cell.length_b   1.000
_cell.length_c   1.000
_cell.angle_alpha   90.00
_cell.angle_beta   90.00
_cell.angle_gamma   90.00
#
_symmetry.space_group_name_H-M   'P 1'
#
loop_
_entity.id
_entity.type
_entity.pdbx_description
1 polymer ?
#
loop_
_entity_poly.entity_id
_entity_poly.type
_entity_poly.pdbx_seq_one_letter_code
_entity_poly.pdbx_strand_id
1 'polypeptide(L)'
;MDLLKARPKLKKAYPVVYKDGSVYIGGVGEITEYEDPSGAIEYMLKKMDGINTVEKIIREVSETYSELSPSDVMEAIDEISKERFIEDLNLTGSKILFKYELERYHRNINFFHLTQL
;
A
#
# COMPACT_ATOMS: atom_id res chain seq x y z
N MET A 1 0.35 -18.48 -2.35
CA MET A 1 0.08 -17.33 -3.25
C MET A 1 1.43 -16.74 -3.61
N ASP A 2 1.68 -16.42 -4.88
CA ASP A 2 2.99 -15.92 -5.31
C ASP A 2 3.10 -14.42 -4.99
N LEU A 3 3.58 -14.09 -3.78
CA LEU A 3 3.65 -12.72 -3.26
C LEU A 3 4.43 -11.79 -4.20
N LEU A 4 5.45 -12.30 -4.87
CA LEU A 4 6.27 -11.54 -5.81
C LEU A 4 5.45 -11.00 -7.00
N LYS A 5 4.34 -11.67 -7.35
CA LYS A 5 3.43 -11.26 -8.43
C LYS A 5 2.24 -10.42 -7.97
N ALA A 6 2.05 -10.26 -6.66
CA ALA A 6 1.01 -9.38 -6.12
C ALA A 6 1.21 -7.96 -6.64
N ARG A 7 0.12 -7.25 -6.90
CA ARG A 7 0.11 -5.85 -7.35
C ARG A 7 -0.39 -4.97 -6.22
N PRO A 8 0.47 -4.63 -5.25
CA PRO A 8 0.06 -3.90 -4.06
C PRO A 8 -0.40 -2.49 -4.45
N LYS A 9 -1.46 -2.06 -3.78
CA LYS A 9 -2.01 -0.72 -3.89
C LYS A 9 -2.37 -0.18 -2.53
N LEU A 10 -1.99 1.07 -2.25
CA LEU A 10 -2.49 1.77 -1.09
C LEU A 10 -4.01 1.96 -1.16
N LYS A 11 -4.70 1.53 -0.11
CA LYS A 11 -6.15 1.70 0.01
C LYS A 11 -6.47 3.17 0.18
N LYS A 12 -7.30 3.71 -0.73
CA LYS A 12 -7.75 5.13 -0.71
C LYS A 12 -8.50 5.55 0.56
N ALA A 13 -8.95 4.59 1.36
CA ALA A 13 -9.66 4.84 2.60
C ALA A 13 -8.74 5.41 3.69
N TYR A 14 -7.43 5.18 3.60
CA TYR A 14 -6.44 5.66 4.55
C TYR A 14 -5.72 6.88 3.96
N PRO A 15 -5.86 8.09 4.54
CA PRO A 15 -5.06 9.23 4.13
C PRO A 15 -3.58 8.98 4.45
N VAL A 16 -2.71 9.36 3.51
CA VAL A 16 -1.25 9.30 3.68
C VAL A 16 -0.68 10.70 3.59
N VAL A 17 0.14 11.08 4.56
CA VAL A 17 0.84 12.37 4.61
C VAL A 17 2.34 12.13 4.70
N TYR A 18 3.10 12.80 3.84
CA TYR A 18 4.56 12.78 3.83
C TYR A 18 5.06 14.11 4.38
N LYS A 19 5.79 14.10 5.49
CA LYS A 19 6.21 15.34 6.15
C LYS A 19 7.43 15.13 7.04
N ASP A 20 8.39 16.05 6.95
CA ASP A 20 9.57 16.16 7.83
C ASP A 20 10.39 14.86 7.96
N GLY A 21 10.49 14.07 6.88
CA GLY A 21 11.21 12.79 6.90
C GLY A 21 10.45 11.66 7.59
N SER A 22 9.13 11.76 7.69
CA SER A 22 8.25 10.70 8.17
C SER A 22 7.06 10.50 7.22
N VAL A 23 6.50 9.29 7.24
CA VAL A 23 5.23 8.94 6.61
C VAL A 23 4.18 8.68 7.68
N TYR A 24 3.03 9.35 7.55
CA TYR A 24 1.89 9.19 8.44
C TYR A 24 0.73 8.58 7.68
N ILE A 25 0.21 7.44 8.15
CA ILE A 25 -0.97 6.79 7.60
C ILE A 25 -2.10 6.88 8.63
N GLY A 26 -3.17 7.58 8.27
CA GLY A 26 -4.32 7.76 9.15
C GLY A 26 -5.26 6.56 9.13
N GLY A 27 -5.40 5.89 10.27
CA GLY A 27 -6.36 4.83 10.53
C GLY A 27 -7.61 5.32 11.26
N VAL A 28 -8.44 4.38 11.72
CA VAL A 28 -9.65 4.70 12.50
C VAL A 28 -9.26 4.98 13.94
N GLY A 29 -9.08 6.26 14.29
CA GLY A 29 -8.76 6.69 15.66
C GLY A 29 -7.28 6.60 16.01
N GLU A 30 -6.43 6.19 15.07
CA GLU A 30 -4.98 6.06 15.23
C GLU A 30 -4.22 6.60 14.01
N ILE A 31 -2.96 6.97 14.22
CA ILE A 31 -2.02 7.35 13.15
C ILE A 31 -0.84 6.42 13.29
N THR A 32 -0.54 5.67 12.23
CA THR A 32 0.70 4.89 12.14
C THR A 32 1.77 5.79 11.54
N GLU A 33 2.88 5.94 12.25
CA GLU A 33 4.04 6.71 11.82
C GLU A 33 5.18 5.78 11.42
N TYR A 34 5.82 6.09 10.30
CA TYR A 34 7.06 5.49 9.88
C TYR A 34 8.11 6.58 9.75
N GLU A 35 9.20 6.46 10.51
CA GLU A 35 10.39 7.30 10.28
C GLU A 35 10.97 6.95 8.91
N ASP A 36 11.21 7.96 8.08
CA ASP A 36 11.69 7.81 6.72
C ASP A 36 12.73 8.88 6.35
N PRO A 37 13.86 8.95 7.09
CA PRO A 37 14.87 9.97 6.85
C PRO A 37 15.51 9.88 5.46
N SER A 38 15.50 8.71 4.83
CA SER A 38 16.00 8.51 3.46
C SER A 38 14.95 8.81 2.38
N GLY A 39 13.65 8.79 2.72
CA GLY A 39 12.56 8.87 1.75
C GLY A 39 12.25 7.53 1.05
N ALA A 40 12.85 6.43 1.51
CA ALA A 40 12.68 5.11 0.92
C ALA A 40 11.27 4.55 1.12
N ILE A 41 10.67 4.79 2.29
CA ILE A 41 9.29 4.35 2.58
C ILE A 41 8.30 5.13 1.72
N GLU A 42 8.46 6.45 1.62
CA GLU A 42 7.68 7.30 0.73
C GLU A 42 7.77 6.82 -0.72
N TYR A 43 8.98 6.58 -1.22
CA TYR A 43 9.19 6.10 -2.58
C TYR A 43 8.53 4.74 -2.80
N MET A 44 8.73 3.79 -1.89
CA MET A 44 8.13 2.45 -1.94
C MET A 44 6.59 2.54 -1.96
N LEU A 45 5.99 3.28 -1.04
CA LEU A 45 4.54 3.46 -0.95
C LEU A 45 3.95 4.10 -2.21
N LYS A 46 4.65 5.08 -2.81
CA LYS A 46 4.23 5.69 -4.09
C LYS A 46 4.26 4.71 -5.26
N LYS A 47 5.06 3.65 -5.19
CA LYS A 47 5.10 2.57 -6.21
C LYS A 47 4.01 1.52 -6.00
N MET A 48 3.35 1.50 -4.84
CA MET A 48 2.17 0.66 -4.57
C MET A 48 0.91 1.30 -5.19
N ASP A 49 0.88 1.31 -6.51
CA ASP A 49 -0.18 1.88 -7.35
C ASP A 49 -1.15 0.83 -7.91
N GLY A 50 -0.88 -0.45 -7.64
CA GLY A 50 -1.59 -1.61 -8.19
C GLY A 50 -1.21 -1.95 -9.64
N ILE A 51 -0.23 -1.26 -10.22
CA ILE A 51 0.35 -1.58 -11.53
C ILE A 51 1.65 -2.36 -11.34
N ASN A 52 2.50 -1.92 -10.42
CA ASN A 52 3.77 -2.57 -10.14
C ASN A 52 3.57 -3.86 -9.33
N THR A 53 4.36 -4.88 -9.62
CA THR A 53 4.41 -6.09 -8.79
C THR A 53 5.34 -5.88 -7.60
N VAL A 54 5.18 -6.67 -6.54
CA VAL A 54 6.11 -6.68 -5.39
C VAL A 54 7.55 -6.89 -5.85
N GLU A 55 7.81 -7.84 -6.76
CA GLU A 55 9.14 -8.06 -7.34
C GLU A 55 9.74 -6.79 -7.98
N LYS A 56 8.93 -6.07 -8.75
CA LYS A 56 9.37 -4.83 -9.42
C LYS A 56 9.66 -3.73 -8.39
N ILE A 57 8.83 -3.61 -7.36
CA ILE A 57 9.01 -2.62 -6.29
C ILE A 57 10.31 -2.92 -5.53
N ILE A 58 10.53 -4.17 -5.11
CA ILE A 58 11.75 -4.60 -4.42
C ILE A 58 12.99 -4.21 -5.21
N ARG A 59 13.01 -4.53 -6.51
CA ARG A 59 14.12 -4.17 -7.38
C ARG A 59 14.31 -2.65 -7.46
N GLU A 60 13.27 -1.90 -7.78
CA GLU A 60 13.38 -0.45 -7.95
C GLU A 60 13.80 0.29 -6.67
N VAL A 61 13.31 -0.15 -5.51
CA VAL A 61 13.69 0.45 -4.22
C VAL A 61 15.15 0.11 -3.91
N SER A 62 15.56 -1.16 -4.03
CA SER A 62 16.95 -1.58 -3.72
C SER A 62 17.97 -0.96 -4.67
N GLU A 63 17.59 -0.67 -5.93
CA GLU A 63 18.44 0.04 -6.90
C GLU A 63 18.53 1.54 -6.62
N THR A 64 17.46 2.14 -6.08
CA THR A 64 17.42 3.58 -5.76
C THR A 64 18.09 3.89 -4.41
N TYR A 65 17.95 2.99 -3.45
CA TYR A 65 18.43 3.10 -2.07
C TYR A 65 19.41 1.96 -1.78
N SER A 66 20.69 2.19 -2.11
CA SER A 66 21.77 1.19 -2.05
C SER A 66 22.00 0.57 -0.66
N GLU A 67 21.54 1.25 0.38
CA GLU A 67 21.61 0.81 1.77
C GLU A 67 20.55 -0.25 2.12
N LEU A 68 19.51 -0.39 1.30
CA LEU A 68 18.44 -1.37 1.48
C LEU A 68 18.68 -2.58 0.60
N SER A 69 18.74 -3.76 1.21
CA SER A 69 18.75 -5.02 0.49
C SER A 69 17.35 -5.40 0.02
N PRO A 70 17.22 -6.27 -1.01
CA PRO A 70 15.92 -6.80 -1.44
C PRO A 70 15.11 -7.46 -0.32
N SER A 71 15.77 -8.06 0.67
CA SER A 71 15.10 -8.63 1.85
C SER A 71 14.52 -7.54 2.77
N ASP A 72 15.24 -6.44 2.98
CA ASP A 72 14.76 -5.33 3.83
C ASP A 72 13.50 -4.71 3.22
N VAL A 73 13.48 -4.53 1.89
CA VAL A 73 12.30 -4.02 1.19
C VAL A 73 11.14 -5.01 1.28
N MET A 74 11.39 -6.31 1.13
CA MET A 74 10.33 -7.32 1.27
C MET A 74 9.74 -7.33 2.69
N GLU A 75 10.58 -7.23 3.72
CA GLU A 75 10.15 -7.18 5.12
C GLU A 75 9.29 -5.95 5.38
N ALA A 76 9.71 -4.77 4.91
CA ALA A 76 8.91 -3.54 5.02
C ALA A 76 7.56 -3.65 4.30
N ILE A 77 7.50 -4.27 3.11
CA ILE A 77 6.23 -4.53 2.41
C ILE A 77 5.33 -5.47 3.23
N ASP A 78 5.90 -6.51 3.85
CA ASP A 78 5.14 -7.46 4.67
C ASP A 78 4.60 -6.79 5.96
N GLU A 79 5.38 -5.93 6.60
CA GLU A 79 4.93 -5.14 7.76
C GLU A 79 3.76 -4.21 7.41
N ILE A 80 3.89 -3.42 6.35
CA ILE A 80 2.81 -2.52 5.88
C ILE A 80 1.55 -3.33 5.48
N SER A 81 1.75 -4.54 4.93
CA SER A 81 0.65 -5.45 4.61
C SER A 81 -0.11 -5.94 5.84
N LYS A 82 0.60 -6.26 6.94
CA LYS A 82 -0.01 -6.69 8.22
C LYS A 82 -0.90 -5.60 8.83
N GLU A 83 -0.52 -4.34 8.66
CA GLU A 83 -1.34 -3.17 9.04
C GLU A 83 -2.57 -2.95 8.15
N ARG A 84 -2.71 -3.76 7.08
CA ARG A 84 -3.86 -3.75 6.14
C ARG A 84 -4.04 -2.45 5.36
N PHE A 85 -3.02 -1.59 5.28
CA PHE A 85 -3.05 -0.35 4.49
C PHE A 85 -3.04 -0.59 2.98
N ILE A 86 -2.56 -1.76 2.54
CA ILE A 86 -2.47 -2.12 1.13
C ILE A 86 -3.43 -3.26 0.75
N GLU A 87 -3.79 -3.32 -0.53
CA GLU A 87 -4.58 -4.38 -1.15
C GLU A 87 -3.87 -4.92 -2.39
N ASP A 88 -4.04 -6.20 -2.72
CA ASP A 88 -3.53 -6.77 -3.97
C ASP A 88 -4.58 -6.60 -5.08
N LEU A 89 -4.29 -5.78 -6.09
CA LEU A 89 -5.21 -5.58 -7.21
C LEU A 89 -5.51 -6.85 -8.00
N ASN A 90 -4.68 -7.88 -7.96
CA ASN A 90 -4.99 -9.17 -8.59
C ASN A 90 -6.17 -9.88 -7.90
N LEU A 91 -6.41 -9.58 -6.62
CA LEU A 91 -7.49 -10.15 -5.82
C LEU A 91 -8.68 -9.23 -5.67
N THR A 92 -8.50 -7.92 -5.82
CA THR A 92 -9.59 -6.96 -5.74
C THR A 92 -10.39 -6.94 -7.03
N GLY A 93 -11.71 -6.93 -6.91
CA GLY A 93 -12.62 -6.89 -8.02
C GLY A 93 -13.96 -7.46 -7.60
N SER A 94 -15.03 -7.05 -8.27
CA SER A 94 -16.34 -7.63 -8.05
C SER A 94 -16.79 -8.37 -9.29
N LYS A 95 -17.23 -9.62 -9.11
CA LYS A 95 -17.97 -10.36 -10.15
C LYS A 95 -19.46 -9.96 -10.18
N ILE A 96 -19.90 -9.22 -9.17
CA ILE A 96 -21.30 -8.85 -8.93
C ILE A 96 -21.53 -7.39 -9.31
N LEU A 97 -20.65 -6.49 -8.89
CA LEU A 97 -20.77 -5.06 -9.14
C LEU A 97 -20.11 -4.69 -10.47
N PHE A 98 -20.87 -4.04 -11.35
CA PHE A 98 -20.36 -3.47 -12.60
C PHE A 98 -19.64 -2.14 -12.36
N LYS A 99 -18.93 -1.64 -13.38
CA LYS A 99 -18.14 -0.40 -13.30
C LYS A 99 -18.95 0.80 -12.78
N TYR A 100 -20.19 0.97 -13.24
CA TYR A 100 -21.07 2.03 -12.77
C TYR A 100 -21.37 1.92 -11.26
N GLU A 101 -21.61 0.71 -10.76
CA GLU A 101 -21.94 0.49 -9.34
C GLU A 101 -20.72 0.67 -8.46
N LEU A 102 -19.53 0.23 -8.92
CA LEU A 102 -18.27 0.49 -8.24
C LEU A 102 -18.01 2.00 -8.09
N GLU A 103 -18.29 2.81 -9.11
CA GLU A 103 -18.16 4.26 -9.01
C GLU A 103 -19.25 4.89 -8.13
N ARG A 104 -20.51 4.46 -8.28
CA ARG A 104 -21.63 4.95 -7.46
C ARG A 104 -21.42 4.67 -5.97
N TYR A 105 -20.89 3.49 -5.63
CA TYR A 105 -20.70 3.04 -4.25
C TYR A 105 -19.27 3.19 -3.73
N HIS A 106 -18.36 3.88 -4.45
CA HIS A 106 -16.95 3.95 -4.05
C HIS A 106 -16.74 4.45 -2.61
N ARG A 107 -17.55 5.42 -2.14
CA ARG A 107 -17.47 5.91 -0.75
C ARG A 107 -17.87 4.84 0.26
N ASN A 108 -18.90 4.06 -0.04
CA ASN A 108 -19.38 2.99 0.83
C ASN A 108 -18.37 1.83 0.86
N ILE A 109 -17.80 1.46 -0.29
CA ILE A 109 -16.75 0.44 -0.38
C ILE A 109 -15.54 0.87 0.45
N ASN A 110 -15.08 2.11 0.30
CA ASN A 110 -14.00 2.67 1.10
C ASN A 110 -14.33 2.66 2.61
N PHE A 111 -15.57 3.02 2.98
CA PHE A 111 -16.01 2.95 4.38
C PHE A 111 -15.93 1.53 4.94
N PHE A 112 -16.41 0.52 4.20
CA PHE A 112 -16.34 -0.87 4.65
C PHE A 112 -14.91 -1.43 4.71
N HIS A 113 -13.97 -0.87 3.94
CA HIS A 113 -12.55 -1.20 4.09
C HIS A 113 -11.95 -0.72 5.42
N LEU A 114 -12.56 0.29 6.07
CA LEU A 114 -12.12 0.82 7.37
C LEU A 114 -12.75 0.09 8.55
N THR A 115 -13.90 -0.56 8.38
CA THR A 115 -14.75 -1.02 9.49
C THR A 115 -14.90 -2.54 9.59
N GLN A 116 -13.95 -3.33 9.06
CA GLN A 116 -13.98 -4.77 9.28
C GLN A 116 -13.54 -5.10 10.71
N LEU A 117 -14.53 -5.30 11.58
CA LEU A 117 -14.44 -5.95 12.89
C LEU A 117 -13.88 -7.38 12.76
#